data_AF-A0A9E3PTB0-F1
#
_entry.id   AF-A0A9E3PTB0-F1
#
_cell.length_a   1.000
_cell.length_b   1.000
_cell.length_c   1.000
_cell.angle_alpha   90.00
_cell.angle_beta   90.00
_cell.angle_gamma   90.00
#
_symmetry.space_group_name_H-M   'P 1'
#
loop_
_entity.id
_entity.type
_entity.pdbx_description
1 polymer ?
#
loop_
_entity_poly.entity_id
_entity_poly.type
_entity_poly.pdbx_seq_one_letter_code
_entity_poly.pdbx_strand_id
1 'polypeptide(L)'
;MPKSRLGLLGLALALGALIVLLGNAATDFVLGRMPLADGTLGSIDVPDVAVLHLVFTSIPLVVLALVRSRSRPLWAIATLLTALFSTYFVWQIWRDSLAGFAGGANIGLELIMMASPFAILIIVGIVALLLRGDVRPMD
;
A
#
# COMPACT_ATOMS: atom_id res chain seq x y z
N MET A 1 25.55 -14.64 -6.80
CA MET A 1 24.08 -14.84 -6.80
C MET A 1 23.35 -13.60 -6.24
N PRO A 2 22.13 -13.31 -6.71
CA PRO A 2 21.36 -12.06 -6.53
C PRO A 2 20.74 -11.89 -5.13
N LYS A 3 21.41 -12.36 -4.06
CA LYS A 3 20.87 -12.45 -2.69
C LYS A 3 20.23 -11.14 -2.20
N SER A 4 20.77 -9.98 -2.59
CA SER A 4 20.18 -8.70 -2.19
C SER A 4 18.88 -8.36 -2.91
N ARG A 5 18.68 -8.78 -4.18
CA ARG A 5 17.44 -8.47 -4.92
C ARG A 5 16.28 -9.31 -4.41
N LEU A 6 16.50 -10.61 -4.19
CA LEU A 6 15.48 -11.49 -3.62
C LEU A 6 15.11 -11.07 -2.19
N GLY A 7 16.08 -10.65 -1.39
CA GLY A 7 15.81 -10.11 -0.05
C GLY A 7 14.97 -8.82 -0.07
N LEU A 8 15.24 -7.90 -1.01
CA LEU A 8 14.43 -6.68 -1.16
C LEU A 8 13.02 -6.98 -1.68
N LEU A 9 12.85 -7.96 -2.57
CA LEU A 9 11.53 -8.40 -3.03
C LEU A 9 10.74 -9.05 -1.90
N GLY A 10 11.39 -9.92 -1.11
CA GLY A 10 10.80 -10.50 0.09
C GLY A 10 10.36 -9.42 1.10
N LEU A 11 11.19 -8.41 1.32
CA LEU A 11 10.85 -7.26 2.16
C LEU A 11 9.66 -6.47 1.60
N ALA A 12 9.64 -6.19 0.29
CA ALA A 12 8.55 -5.47 -0.36
C ALA A 12 7.21 -6.21 -0.19
N LEU A 13 7.20 -7.52 -0.42
CA LEU A 13 6.02 -8.36 -0.24
C LEU A 13 5.59 -8.44 1.22
N ALA A 14 6.54 -8.59 2.15
CA ALA A 14 6.24 -8.62 3.59
C ALA A 14 5.63 -7.31 4.08
N LEU A 15 6.16 -6.16 3.63
CA LEU A 15 5.62 -4.84 3.95
C LEU A 15 4.24 -4.63 3.32
N GLY A 16 4.06 -5.01 2.05
CA GLY A 16 2.75 -4.93 1.39
C GLY A 16 1.70 -5.80 2.11
N ALA A 17 2.07 -7.04 2.46
CA ALA A 17 1.20 -7.93 3.24
C ALA A 17 0.87 -7.36 4.61
N LEU A 18 1.85 -6.83 5.32
CA LEU A 18 1.63 -6.19 6.62
C LEU A 18 0.63 -5.02 6.51
N ILE A 19 0.78 -4.15 5.52
CA ILE A 19 -0.13 -3.01 5.32
C ILE A 19 -1.55 -3.49 5.03
N VAL A 20 -1.72 -4.50 4.17
CA VAL A 20 -3.06 -5.06 3.86
C VAL A 20 -3.68 -5.71 5.09
N LEU A 21 -2.92 -6.51 5.84
CA LEU A 21 -3.42 -7.16 7.06
C LEU A 21 -3.84 -6.14 8.11
N LEU A 22 -3.04 -5.08 8.32
CA LEU A 22 -3.38 -3.99 9.23
C LEU A 22 -4.61 -3.21 8.75
N GLY A 23 -4.71 -2.94 7.44
CA GLY A 23 -5.86 -2.29 6.83
C GLY A 23 -7.14 -3.11 7.03
N ASN A 24 -7.08 -4.42 6.81
CA ASN A 24 -8.23 -5.31 7.02
C ASN A 24 -8.65 -5.37 8.47
N ALA A 25 -7.71 -5.56 9.41
CA ALA A 25 -8.02 -5.58 10.83
C ALA A 25 -8.65 -4.25 11.31
N ALA A 26 -8.22 -3.12 10.74
CA ALA A 26 -8.83 -1.82 10.99
C ALA A 26 -10.26 -1.74 10.43
N THR A 27 -10.49 -2.22 9.20
CA THR A 27 -11.85 -2.32 8.61
C THR A 27 -12.78 -3.17 9.46
N ASP A 28 -12.33 -4.32 9.95
CA ASP A 28 -13.18 -5.20 10.78
C ASP A 28 -13.56 -4.51 12.09
N PHE A 29 -12.60 -3.89 12.77
CA PHE A 29 -12.85 -3.11 13.98
C PHE A 29 -13.89 -2.02 13.76
N VAL A 30 -13.75 -1.30 12.65
CA VAL A 30 -14.64 -0.22 12.21
C VAL A 30 -16.06 -0.71 11.91
N LEU A 31 -16.20 -1.87 11.29
CA LEU A 31 -17.48 -2.49 10.96
C LEU A 31 -18.09 -3.28 12.14
N GLY A 32 -17.45 -3.27 13.31
CA GLY A 32 -17.90 -4.04 14.48
C GLY A 32 -17.77 -5.55 14.32
N ARG A 33 -16.97 -6.02 13.35
CA ARG A 33 -16.65 -7.44 13.15
C ARG A 33 -15.48 -7.82 14.06
N MET A 34 -15.42 -9.07 14.49
CA MET A 34 -14.24 -9.55 15.22
C MET A 34 -13.03 -9.60 14.25
N PRO A 35 -11.87 -9.00 14.59
CA PRO A 35 -10.69 -9.01 13.73
C PRO A 35 -10.10 -10.40 13.50
N LEU A 36 -10.47 -11.36 14.35
CA LEU A 36 -10.12 -12.77 14.29
C LEU A 36 -11.42 -13.56 14.42
N ALA A 37 -11.98 -13.99 13.30
CA ALA A 37 -13.06 -14.97 13.27
C ALA A 37 -12.46 -16.29 12.75
N ASP A 38 -12.68 -17.40 13.46
CA ASP A 38 -12.35 -18.75 12.99
C ASP A 38 -10.90 -18.98 12.48
N GLY A 39 -9.93 -18.24 13.04
CA GLY A 39 -8.51 -18.36 12.69
C GLY A 39 -8.11 -17.64 11.39
N THR A 40 -9.01 -16.86 10.78
CA THR A 40 -8.71 -15.99 9.65
C THR A 40 -8.45 -14.55 10.13
N LEU A 41 -7.46 -13.90 9.52
CA LEU A 41 -7.18 -12.47 9.74
C LEU A 41 -8.22 -11.67 8.97
N GLY A 42 -9.31 -11.35 9.66
CA GLY A 42 -10.35 -10.44 9.21
C GLY A 42 -11.32 -10.97 8.16
N SER A 43 -12.44 -10.25 7.95
CA SER A 43 -13.52 -10.64 7.04
C SER A 43 -13.15 -10.48 5.57
N ILE A 44 -12.09 -11.15 5.13
CA ILE A 44 -11.89 -11.41 3.71
C ILE A 44 -12.96 -12.43 3.30
N ASP A 45 -14.20 -11.97 3.19
CA ASP A 45 -15.30 -12.74 2.61
C ASP A 45 -15.07 -12.93 1.09
N VAL A 46 -14.07 -12.25 0.51
CA VAL A 46 -13.69 -12.32 -0.90
C VAL A 46 -12.16 -12.41 -1.08
N PRO A 47 -11.59 -13.63 -1.17
CA PRO A 47 -10.15 -13.86 -1.29
C PRO A 47 -9.51 -13.12 -2.47
N ASP A 48 -10.22 -13.04 -3.60
CA ASP A 48 -9.75 -12.41 -4.83
C ASP A 48 -9.47 -10.91 -4.64
N VAL A 49 -10.32 -10.23 -3.86
CA VAL A 49 -10.19 -8.81 -3.57
C VAL A 49 -8.99 -8.55 -2.67
N ALA A 50 -8.74 -9.41 -1.68
CA ALA A 50 -7.56 -9.28 -0.81
C ALA A 50 -6.24 -9.52 -1.56
N VAL A 51 -6.22 -10.45 -2.52
CA VAL A 51 -5.06 -10.67 -3.39
C VAL A 51 -4.81 -9.45 -4.27
N LEU A 52 -5.86 -8.84 -4.84
CA LEU A 52 -5.71 -7.61 -5.63
C LEU A 52 -5.19 -6.45 -4.78
N HIS A 53 -5.70 -6.27 -3.57
CA HIS A 53 -5.17 -5.28 -2.62
C HIS A 53 -3.69 -5.53 -2.34
N LEU A 54 -3.30 -6.77 -2.05
CA LEU A 54 -1.92 -7.14 -1.82
C LEU A 54 -1.03 -6.79 -3.02
N VAL A 55 -1.47 -7.11 -4.23
CA VAL A 55 -0.75 -6.79 -5.46
C VAL A 55 -0.58 -5.28 -5.57
N PHE A 56 -1.67 -4.50 -5.53
CA PHE A 56 -1.61 -3.06 -5.72
C PHE A 56 -0.81 -2.33 -4.63
N THR A 57 -1.01 -2.68 -3.36
CA THR A 57 -0.27 -2.14 -2.21
C THR A 57 1.24 -2.44 -2.32
N SER A 58 1.60 -3.61 -2.88
CA SER A 58 3.00 -4.01 -3.00
C SER A 58 3.72 -3.39 -4.21
N ILE A 59 3.02 -2.94 -5.25
CA ILE A 59 3.63 -2.44 -6.50
C ILE A 59 4.74 -1.40 -6.25
N PRO A 60 4.52 -0.32 -5.46
CA PRO A 60 5.55 0.71 -5.30
C PRO A 60 6.83 0.18 -4.65
N LEU A 61 6.68 -0.73 -3.68
CA LEU A 61 7.78 -1.35 -2.94
C LEU A 61 8.51 -2.39 -3.80
N VAL A 62 7.76 -3.17 -4.59
CA VAL A 62 8.32 -4.15 -5.54
C VAL A 62 9.13 -3.42 -6.60
N VAL A 63 8.63 -2.30 -7.15
CA VAL A 63 9.38 -1.50 -8.11
C VAL A 63 10.69 -0.98 -7.49
N LEU A 64 10.67 -0.46 -6.26
CA LEU A 64 11.89 -0.06 -5.53
C LEU A 64 12.88 -1.23 -5.38
N ALA A 65 12.40 -2.43 -5.09
CA ALA A 65 13.22 -3.64 -5.02
C ALA A 65 13.79 -4.06 -6.39
N LEU A 66 13.00 -3.95 -7.47
CA LEU A 66 13.40 -4.29 -8.83
C LEU A 66 14.53 -3.39 -9.34
N VAL A 67 14.43 -2.08 -9.08
CA VAL A 67 15.50 -1.09 -9.36
C VAL A 67 16.66 -1.18 -8.36
N ARG A 68 16.61 -2.13 -7.40
CA ARG A 68 17.63 -2.38 -6.39
C ARG A 68 17.94 -1.15 -5.51
N SER A 69 16.95 -0.29 -5.28
CA SER A 69 17.12 0.87 -4.42
C SER A 69 17.42 0.40 -2.99
N ARG A 70 18.48 0.95 -2.38
CA ARG A 70 18.80 0.76 -0.94
C ARG A 70 18.61 2.05 -0.14
N SER A 71 18.07 3.09 -0.77
CA SER A 71 17.88 4.39 -0.14
C SER A 71 16.79 4.29 0.94
N ARG A 72 17.19 4.35 2.21
CA ARG A 72 16.28 4.35 3.37
C ARG A 72 15.15 5.38 3.23
N PRO A 73 15.39 6.65 2.84
CA PRO A 73 14.30 7.61 2.70
C PRO A 73 13.30 7.24 1.61
N LEU A 74 13.73 6.66 0.48
CA LEU A 74 12.81 6.23 -0.58
C LEU A 74 11.91 5.07 -0.11
N TRP A 75 12.47 4.11 0.62
CA TRP A 75 11.70 3.02 1.21
C TRP A 75 10.71 3.52 2.27
N ALA A 76 11.14 4.46 3.13
CA ALA A 76 10.29 5.04 4.16
C ALA A 76 9.11 5.81 3.54
N ILE A 77 9.37 6.66 2.53
CA ILE A 77 8.35 7.45 1.85
C ILE A 77 7.37 6.55 1.09
N ALA A 78 7.87 5.55 0.35
CA ALA A 78 7.01 4.61 -0.34
C ALA A 78 6.10 3.86 0.64
N THR A 79 6.67 3.35 1.74
CA THR A 79 5.90 2.63 2.78
C THR A 79 4.85 3.54 3.43
N LEU A 80 5.22 4.77 3.77
CA LEU A 80 4.32 5.75 4.38
C LEU A 80 3.16 6.11 3.46
N LEU A 81 3.44 6.43 2.19
CA LEU A 81 2.40 6.78 1.23
C LEU A 81 1.48 5.58 0.97
N THR A 82 2.04 4.38 0.82
CA THR A 82 1.25 3.14 0.70
C THR A 82 0.32 2.97 1.91
N ALA A 83 0.83 3.14 3.14
CA ALA A 83 0.03 3.04 4.35
C ALA A 83 -1.07 4.12 4.43
N LEU A 84 -0.77 5.36 4.02
CA LEU A 84 -1.75 6.46 3.99
C LEU A 84 -2.89 6.19 3.00
N PHE A 85 -2.58 5.74 1.79
CA PHE A 85 -3.60 5.37 0.80
C PHE A 85 -4.45 4.19 1.28
N SER A 86 -3.83 3.17 1.88
CA SER A 86 -4.58 2.06 2.50
C SER A 86 -5.45 2.52 3.66
N THR A 87 -4.98 3.45 4.50
CA THR A 87 -5.79 4.01 5.60
C THR A 87 -6.97 4.84 5.08
N TYR A 88 -6.74 5.64 4.04
CA TYR A 88 -7.80 6.40 3.37
C TYR A 88 -8.89 5.49 2.81
N PHE A 89 -8.52 4.33 2.26
CA PHE A 89 -9.46 3.33 1.79
C PHE A 89 -10.35 2.79 2.91
N VAL A 90 -9.75 2.38 4.04
CA VAL A 90 -10.50 1.92 5.23
C VAL A 90 -11.45 3.02 5.74
N TRP A 91 -10.96 4.26 5.81
CA TRP A 91 -11.77 5.40 6.23
C TRP A 91 -12.97 5.66 5.31
N GLN A 92 -12.80 5.52 4.00
CA GLN A 92 -13.89 5.71 3.04
C GLN A 92 -14.92 4.58 3.15
N ILE A 93 -14.51 3.33 3.33
CA ILE A 93 -15.43 2.22 3.61
C ILE A 93 -16.27 2.52 4.85
N TRP A 94 -15.64 2.98 5.94
CA TRP A 94 -16.35 3.37 7.14
C TRP A 94 -17.41 4.43 6.85
N ARG A 95 -17.00 5.50 6.18
CA ARG A 95 -17.89 6.62 5.85
C ARG A 95 -19.06 6.19 4.97
N ASP A 96 -18.80 5.39 3.94
CA ASP A 96 -19.83 4.89 3.03
C ASP A 96 -20.81 3.95 3.73
N SER A 97 -20.31 3.13 4.67
CA SER A 97 -21.14 2.27 5.52
C SER A 97 -22.09 3.06 6.41
N LEU A 98 -21.66 4.21 6.93
CA LEU A 98 -22.51 5.12 7.71
C LEU A 98 -23.53 5.87 6.85
N ALA A 99 -23.18 6.17 5.60
CA ALA A 99 -24.01 6.97 4.70
C ALA A 99 -25.03 6.14 3.89
N GLY A 100 -24.97 4.81 3.96
CA GLY A 100 -25.87 3.90 3.23
C GLY A 100 -25.68 3.91 1.70
N PHE A 101 -24.56 4.46 1.21
CA PHE A 101 -24.25 4.50 -0.22
C PHE A 101 -23.60 3.19 -0.67
N ALA A 102 -24.39 2.30 -1.27
CA ALA A 102 -23.90 0.97 -1.67
C ALA A 102 -23.36 0.86 -3.11
N GLY A 103 -23.54 1.86 -3.99
CA GLY A 103 -23.31 1.70 -5.44
C GLY A 103 -22.35 2.70 -6.10
N GLY A 104 -22.59 4.01 -5.97
CA GLY A 104 -21.85 5.04 -6.72
C GLY A 104 -20.50 5.46 -6.10
N ALA A 105 -20.38 5.41 -4.77
CA ALA A 105 -19.16 5.76 -4.04
C ALA A 105 -18.02 4.73 -4.29
N ASN A 106 -18.39 3.47 -4.57
CA ASN A 106 -17.44 2.37 -4.81
C ASN A 106 -16.59 2.59 -6.08
N ILE A 107 -17.16 3.11 -7.16
CA ILE A 107 -16.42 3.26 -8.44
C ILE A 107 -15.29 4.29 -8.29
N GLY A 108 -15.57 5.42 -7.62
CA GLY A 108 -14.55 6.44 -7.37
C GLY A 108 -13.43 5.92 -6.46
N LEU A 109 -13.78 5.13 -5.45
CA LEU A 109 -12.82 4.51 -4.54
C LEU A 109 -11.93 3.50 -5.27
N GLU A 110 -12.50 2.64 -6.10
CA GLU A 110 -11.77 1.67 -6.94
C GLU A 110 -10.80 2.36 -7.90
N LEU A 111 -11.21 3.47 -8.54
CA LEU A 111 -10.34 4.25 -9.41
C LEU A 111 -9.16 4.87 -8.65
N ILE A 112 -9.41 5.42 -7.46
CA ILE A 112 -8.34 5.96 -6.60
C ILE A 112 -7.38 4.84 -6.21
N MET A 113 -7.90 3.67 -5.83
CA MET A 113 -7.10 2.51 -5.50
C MET A 113 -6.21 2.06 -6.65
N MET A 114 -6.76 1.96 -7.87
CA MET A 114 -5.98 1.59 -9.06
C MET A 114 -4.92 2.63 -9.42
N ALA A 115 -5.21 3.92 -9.21
CA ALA A 115 -4.28 5.01 -9.51
C ALA A 115 -3.20 5.20 -8.44
N SER A 116 -3.49 4.85 -7.18
CA SER A 116 -2.62 5.14 -6.03
C SER A 116 -1.19 4.59 -6.15
N PRO A 117 -0.92 3.37 -6.66
CA PRO A 117 0.45 2.87 -6.76
C PRO A 117 1.30 3.69 -7.73
N PHE A 118 0.68 4.19 -8.81
CA PHE A 118 1.35 5.03 -9.79
C PHE A 118 1.64 6.42 -9.23
N ALA A 119 0.70 7.01 -8.49
CA ALA A 119 0.91 8.28 -7.80
C ALA A 119 2.07 8.18 -6.79
N ILE A 120 2.14 7.09 -6.02
CA ILE A 120 3.23 6.82 -5.08
C ILE A 120 4.57 6.73 -5.84
N LEU A 121 4.61 5.99 -6.95
CA LEU A 121 5.82 5.85 -7.77
C LEU A 121 6.31 7.19 -8.35
N ILE A 122 5.40 8.06 -8.79
CA ILE A 122 5.73 9.40 -9.27
C ILE A 122 6.37 10.21 -8.14
N ILE A 123 5.76 10.24 -6.95
CA ILE A 123 6.29 10.99 -5.80
C ILE A 123 7.66 10.45 -5.39
N VAL A 124 7.79 9.12 -5.27
CA VAL A 124 9.07 8.47 -4.96
C VAL A 124 10.13 8.77 -6.03
N GLY A 125 9.74 8.82 -7.31
CA GLY A 125 10.60 9.21 -8.42
C GLY A 125 11.09 10.66 -8.29
N ILE A 126 10.19 11.60 -7.98
CA ILE A 126 10.53 13.01 -7.74
C ILE A 126 11.51 13.12 -6.57
N VAL A 127 11.21 12.46 -5.45
CA VAL A 127 12.12 12.46 -4.28
C VAL A 127 13.48 11.87 -4.64
N ALA A 128 13.51 10.79 -5.44
CA ALA A 128 14.77 10.20 -5.89
C ALA A 128 15.60 11.16 -6.76
N LEU A 129 14.95 12.03 -7.55
CA LEU A 129 15.62 13.08 -8.32
C LEU A 129 16.15 14.20 -7.41
N LEU A 130 15.35 14.65 -6.44
CA LEU A 130 15.76 15.68 -5.47
C LEU A 130 16.97 15.24 -4.65
N LEU A 131 16.95 14.01 -4.13
CA LEU A 131 18.08 13.43 -3.38
C LEU A 131 19.36 13.28 -4.21
N ARG A 132 19.26 13.26 -5.55
CA ARG A 132 20.43 13.30 -6.46
C ARG A 132 20.87 14.72 -6.77
N GLY A 133 19.93 15.68 -6.79
CA GLY A 133 20.19 17.10 -7.05
C GLY A 133 21.03 17.77 -5.96
N ASP A 134 20.92 17.32 -4.71
CA ASP A 134 21.75 17.78 -3.59
C ASP A 134 23.23 17.34 -3.69
N VAL A 135 23.59 16.54 -4.69
CA VAL A 135 24.96 16.05 -4.95
C VAL A 135 25.54 16.68 -6.22
N ARG A 136 25.38 17.99 -6.40
CA ARG A 136 26.27 18.74 -7.31
C ARG A 136 27.39 19.37 -6.50
N PRO A 137 28.66 18.96 -6.67
CA PRO A 137 29.77 19.77 -6.18
C PRO A 137 29.68 21.13 -6.87
N MET A 138 29.69 22.20 -6.07
CA MET A 138 30.01 23.52 -6.58
C MET A 138 31.51 23.53 -6.84
N ASP A 139 31.88 23.27 -8.09
CA ASP A 139 33.18 23.64 -8.65
C ASP A 139 32.96 24.80 -9.62
#